data_AF-A0A950GD26-F1
#
_entry.id   AF-A0A950GD26-F1
#
_cell.length_a   1.000
_cell.length_b   1.000
_cell.length_c   1.000
_cell.angle_alpha   90.00
_cell.angle_beta   90.00
_cell.angle_gamma   90.00
#
_symmetry.space_group_name_H-M   'P 1'
#
loop_
_entity.id
_entity.type
_entity.pdbx_description
1 polymer ?
#
loop_
_entity_poly.entity_id
_entity_poly.type
_entity_poly.pdbx_seq_one_letter_code
_entity_poly.pdbx_strand_id
1 'polypeptide(L)' 'MAPNPQHWPEDSYSVQGAVAALGITAETVFKWLGKGRLVGHQLTKGQPWKITLPNAEIKTLAAQVRHIRRSRRQAS' A
#
# COMPACT_ATOMS: atom_id res chain seq x y z
N MET A 1 15.71 -6.22 -15.93
CA MET A 1 15.02 -6.41 -14.63
C MET A 1 13.54 -6.27 -14.92
N ALA A 2 12.79 -7.38 -14.94
CA ALA A 2 11.35 -7.31 -15.23
C ALA A 2 10.64 -6.55 -14.10
N PRO A 3 9.68 -5.65 -14.39
CA PRO A 3 8.91 -5.00 -13.34
C PRO A 3 8.17 -6.05 -12.52
N ASN A 4 8.28 -5.98 -11.20
CA ASN A 4 7.53 -6.88 -10.32
C ASN A 4 6.04 -6.76 -10.62
N PRO A 5 5.29 -7.88 -10.63
CA PRO A 5 3.86 -7.84 -10.84
C PRO A 5 3.19 -6.93 -9.79
N GLN A 6 2.25 -6.11 -10.26
CA GLN A 6 1.52 -5.18 -9.40
C GLN A 6 0.60 -5.94 -8.43
N HIS A 7 0.06 -7.07 -8.86
CA HIS A 7 -0.81 -7.94 -8.10
C HIS A 7 -0.35 -9.40 -8.25
N TRP A 8 -0.32 -10.12 -7.13
CA TRP A 8 -0.08 -11.56 -7.07
C TRP A 8 -1.45 -12.25 -6.95
N PRO A 9 -1.65 -13.46 -7.50
CA PRO A 9 -2.96 -14.14 -7.57
C PRO A 9 -3.62 -14.47 -6.21
N GLU A 10 -2.95 -14.17 -5.11
CA GLU A 10 -3.32 -14.48 -3.73
C GLU A 10 -3.66 -13.19 -2.94
N ASP A 11 -4.29 -12.22 -3.60
CA ASP A 11 -4.68 -10.91 -3.02
C ASP A 11 -3.51 -10.19 -2.32
N SER A 12 -2.31 -10.35 -2.88
CA SER A 12 -1.10 -9.72 -2.38
C SER A 12 -0.55 -8.71 -3.38
N TYR A 13 -0.13 -7.56 -2.89
CA TYR A 13 0.37 -6.46 -3.68
C TYR A 13 1.87 -6.29 -3.47
N SER A 14 2.58 -5.91 -4.54
CA SER A 14 3.90 -5.31 -4.38
C SER A 14 3.75 -3.88 -3.83
N VAL A 15 4.86 -3.26 -3.39
CA VAL A 15 4.85 -1.84 -2.98
C VAL A 15 4.24 -0.96 -4.07
N GLN A 16 4.59 -1.20 -5.34
CA GLN A 16 4.06 -0.44 -6.46
C GLN A 16 2.57 -0.71 -6.70
N GLY A 17 2.13 -1.97 -6.52
CA GLY A 17 0.71 -2.30 -6.53
C GLY A 17 -0.06 -1.57 -5.43
N ALA A 18 0.47 -1.52 -4.21
CA ALA A 18 -0.14 -0.81 -3.10
C ALA A 18 -0.19 0.72 -3.33
N VAL A 19 0.86 1.29 -3.93
CA VAL A 19 0.87 2.70 -4.38
C VAL A 19 -0.28 2.97 -5.34
N ALA A 20 -0.43 2.15 -6.37
CA ALA A 20 -1.49 2.30 -7.36
C ALA A 20 -2.89 2.11 -6.75
N ALA A 21 -3.06 1.11 -5.88
CA ALA A 21 -4.35 0.79 -5.26
C ALA A 21 -4.80 1.84 -4.22
N LEU A 22 -3.86 2.36 -3.42
CA LEU A 22 -4.16 3.26 -2.30
C LEU A 22 -3.97 4.75 -2.65
N GLY A 23 -3.31 5.06 -3.78
CA GLY A 23 -3.01 6.44 -4.19
C GLY A 23 -2.04 7.17 -3.25
N ILE A 24 -1.15 6.44 -2.59
CA ILE A 24 -0.12 6.94 -1.66
C ILE A 24 1.28 6.73 -2.23
N THR A 25 2.30 7.35 -1.63
CA THR A 25 3.69 7.17 -2.05
C THR A 25 4.28 5.86 -1.50
N ALA A 26 5.29 5.31 -2.17
CA ALA A 26 6.00 4.11 -1.71
C ALA A 26 6.59 4.31 -0.30
N GLU A 27 7.08 5.51 0.02
CA GLU A 27 7.56 5.85 1.35
C GLU A 27 6.46 5.75 2.42
N THR A 28 5.22 6.13 2.09
CA THR A 28 4.06 5.96 2.98
C THR A 28 3.75 4.48 3.19
N VAL A 29 3.84 3.66 2.13
CA VAL A 29 3.68 2.20 2.22
C VAL A 29 4.72 1.61 3.18
N PHE A 30 6.01 1.94 3.04
CA PHE A 30 7.06 1.47 3.95
C PHE A 30 6.84 1.93 5.40
N LYS A 31 6.43 3.18 5.59
CA LYS A 31 6.06 3.70 6.93
C LYS A 31 4.90 2.92 7.55
N TRP A 32 3.89 2.56 6.75
CA TRP A 32 2.73 1.80 7.24
C TRP A 32 3.07 0.34 7.54
N LEU A 33 3.93 -0.29 6.74
CA LEU A 33 4.50 -1.60 7.03
C LEU A 33 5.28 -1.59 8.35
N GLY A 34 6.18 -0.61 8.53
CA GLY A 34 6.95 -0.46 9.78
C GLY A 34 6.10 -0.15 11.02
N LYS A 35 4.89 0.40 10.82
CA LYS A 35 3.91 0.69 11.89
C LYS A 35 2.88 -0.44 12.09
N GLY A 36 2.94 -1.52 11.31
CA GLY A 36 1.95 -2.61 11.36
C GLY A 36 0.56 -2.23 10.86
N ARG A 37 0.41 -1.09 10.17
CA ARG A 37 -0.85 -0.65 9.56
C ARG A 37 -1.10 -1.32 8.20
N LEU A 38 -0.04 -1.84 7.58
CA LEU A 38 -0.12 -2.80 6.49
C LEU A 38 0.58 -4.07 6.94
N VAL A 39 0.00 -5.21 6.60
CA VAL A 39 0.64 -6.51 6.80
C VAL A 39 1.38 -6.86 5.52
N GLY A 40 2.69 -7.05 5.63
CA GLY A 40 3.49 -7.48 4.50
C GLY A 40 4.80 -8.08 4.96
N HIS A 41 5.33 -8.98 4.15
CA HIS A 41 6.61 -9.61 4.41
C HIS A 41 7.50 -9.46 3.18
N GLN A 42 8.80 -9.33 3.43
CA GLN A 42 9.79 -9.37 2.38
C GLN A 42 10.09 -10.85 2.09
N LEU A 43 9.94 -11.28 0.84
CA LEU A 43 10.19 -12.69 0.46
C LEU A 43 11.65 -13.10 0.73
N THR A 44 12.58 -12.15 0.64
CA THR A 44 14.01 -12.30 0.93
C THR A 44 14.60 -10.89 1.06
N LYS A 45 15.72 -10.73 1.78
CA LYS A 45 16.35 -9.41 1.93
C LYS A 45 16.79 -8.89 0.55
N GLY A 46 16.27 -7.73 0.14
CA GLY A 46 16.50 -7.14 -1.19
C GLY A 46 15.45 -7.51 -2.25
N GLN A 47 14.54 -8.43 -1.94
CA GLN A 47 13.43 -8.82 -2.81
C GLN A 47 12.17 -7.99 -2.53
N PRO A 48 11.17 -7.98 -3.44
CA PRO A 48 9.94 -7.21 -3.27
C PRO A 48 9.17 -7.59 -2.00
N TRP A 49 8.48 -6.60 -1.44
CA TRP A 49 7.49 -6.83 -0.39
C TRP A 49 6.25 -7.46 -0.99
N LYS A 50 5.77 -8.51 -0.32
CA LYS A 50 4.46 -9.10 -0.53
C LYS A 50 3.55 -8.57 0.56
N ILE A 51 2.67 -7.65 0.18
CA ILE A 51 1.77 -6.95 1.09
C ILE A 51 0.40 -7.60 0.98
N THR A 52 -0.07 -8.18 2.07
CA THR A 52 -1.41 -8.74 2.16
C THR A 52 -2.40 -7.58 2.28
N LEU A 53 -3.23 -7.39 1.26
CA LEU A 53 -4.19 -6.29 1.17
C LEU A 53 -5.48 -6.85 0.57
N PRO A 54 -6.37 -7.42 1.40
CA PRO A 54 -7.68 -7.87 0.94
C PRO A 54 -8.43 -6.73 0.28
N ASN A 55 -9.14 -7.01 -0.81
CA ASN A 55 -9.88 -6.00 -1.57
C ASN A 55 -10.82 -5.11 -0.72
N ALA A 56 -11.41 -5.66 0.36
CA ALA A 56 -12.23 -4.90 1.30
C ALA A 56 -11.44 -3.85 2.11
N GLU A 57 -10.22 -4.19 2.49
CA GLU A 57 -9.33 -3.33 3.28
C GLU A 57 -8.77 -2.18 2.41
N ILE A 58 -8.47 -2.46 1.14
CA ILE A 58 -8.04 -1.45 0.15
C ILE A 58 -9.06 -0.30 0.06
N LYS A 59 -10.34 -0.62 -0.12
CA LYS A 59 -11.41 0.39 -0.25
C LYS A 59 -11.49 1.26 1.00
N THR A 60 -11.40 0.65 2.17
CA THR A 60 -11.45 1.34 3.47
C THR A 60 -10.25 2.28 3.63
N LEU A 61 -9.04 1.77 3.39
CA LEU A 61 -7.80 2.56 3.51
C LEU A 61 -7.75 3.69 2.48
N ALA A 62 -8.12 3.43 1.23
CA ALA A 62 -8.16 4.46 0.18
C ALA A 62 -9.18 5.56 0.50
N ALA A 63 -10.36 5.22 1.06
CA ALA A 63 -11.33 6.20 1.52
C ALA A 63 -10.77 7.05 2.67
N GLN A 64 -10.16 6.44 3.68
CA GLN A 64 -9.52 7.16 4.78
C GLN A 64 -8.45 8.14 4.29
N VAL A 65 -7.57 7.71 3.37
CA VAL A 65 -6.53 8.57 2.79
C VAL A 65 -7.16 9.79 2.09
N ARG A 66 -8.21 9.59 1.30
CA ARG A 66 -8.93 10.68 0.61
C ARG A 66 -9.54 11.66 1.61
N HIS A 67 -10.17 11.17 2.68
CA HIS A 67 -10.74 12.02 3.73
C HIS A 67 -9.69 12.88 4.42
N ILE A 68 -8.56 12.29 4.82
CA ILE A 68 -7.46 13.02 5.49
C ILE A 68 -6.87 14.09 4.58
N ARG A 69 -6.69 13.80 3.28
CA ARG A 69 -6.20 14.81 2.32
C ARG A 69 -7.20 15.95 2.13
N ARG A 70 -8.51 15.65 2.11
CA ARG A 70 -9.57 16.66 1.95
C ARG A 70 -9.65 17.58 3.16
N SER A 71 -9.63 17.05 4.38
CA SER A 71 -9.71 17.86 5.60
C SER A 71 -8.52 18.82 5.72
N ARG A 72 -7.31 18.35 5.37
CA ARG A 72 -6.11 19.21 5.37
C ARG A 72 -6.23 20.38 4.38
N ARG A 73 -6.86 20.17 3.22
CA ARG A 73 -7.06 21.23 2.21
C ARG A 73 -8.12 22.25 2.61
N GLN A 74 -9.06 21.89 3.47
CA GLN A 74 -10.12 22.79 3.96
C GLN A 74 -9.70 23.63 5.17
N ALA A 75 -8.57 23.29 5.80
CA ALA A 75 -8.04 23.97 6.98
C ALA A 75 -6.87 24.93 6.66
N SER A 76 -6.76 25.40 5.41
CA SER A 76 -5.72 26.33 4.94
C SER A 76 -6.33 27.54 4.27
#